data_AF-A0A3R9E3X0-F1
#
_entry.id   AF-A0A3R9E3X0-F1
#
_cell.length_a   1.000
_cell.length_b   1.000
_cell.length_c   1.000
_cell.angle_alpha   90.00
_cell.angle_beta   90.00
_cell.angle_gamma   90.00
#
_symmetry.space_group_name_H-M   'P 1'
#
loop_
_entity.id
_entity.type
_entity.pdbx_description
1 polymer ?
#
loop_
_entity_poly.entity_id
_entity_poly.type
_entity_poly.pdbx_seq_one_letter_code
_entity_poly.pdbx_strand_id
1 'polypeptide(L)'
;NLKNSIIQLQDGIKFNEHDLVEAGRAIGAIRAGHITLCNAAGIGMEDIQTAYMSGAAGTYMDALKAHNIGMIPYDVGQISQIGNTSLIVAREILLSEDRLWELQKIAEEIVGTHVMFAMDDAFKEAYILELSYWGEGMPFKVLKKYLKKKKLPTIDVVKSVPAVEKRVVKDIPVLGEEGLHVLDKVGTYLTMIIEGCEACHKCVKVCPNDALTMEDEDNRVMIRTDLCDGAHCQKCIHACPHDLFKWENLDIMMQESSMEQ
;
A
#
# COMPACT_ATOMS: atom_id res chain seq x y z
N ASN A 1 -3.77 6.45 -28.77
CA ASN A 1 -2.72 5.70 -29.52
C ASN A 1 -1.69 5.17 -28.54
N LEU A 2 -1.97 4.03 -27.91
CA LEU A 2 -1.00 3.31 -27.07
C LEU A 2 -0.09 2.52 -28.02
N LYS A 3 1.16 2.96 -28.21
CA LYS A 3 2.16 2.07 -28.82
C LYS A 3 2.49 0.98 -27.80
N ASN A 4 2.32 -0.29 -28.17
CA ASN A 4 2.66 -1.47 -27.37
C ASN A 4 1.97 -1.59 -26.01
N SER A 5 0.73 -1.09 -25.84
CA SER A 5 -0.01 -1.16 -24.56
C SER A 5 0.69 -0.48 -23.37
N ILE A 6 1.61 0.45 -23.62
CA ILE A 6 2.33 1.20 -22.58
C ILE A 6 1.93 2.68 -22.64
N ILE A 7 1.54 3.24 -21.50
CA ILE A 7 1.41 4.67 -21.27
C ILE A 7 2.78 5.20 -20.86
N GLN A 8 3.32 6.14 -21.64
CA GLN A 8 4.54 6.87 -21.30
C GLN A 8 4.14 8.13 -20.51
N LEU A 9 4.62 8.24 -19.28
CA LEU A 9 4.48 9.42 -18.42
C LEU A 9 5.79 10.26 -18.49
N GLN A 10 5.84 11.34 -17.72
CA GLN A 10 7.04 12.18 -17.61
C GLN A 10 8.19 11.39 -16.94
N ASP A 11 9.42 11.88 -17.11
CA ASP A 11 10.64 11.35 -16.47
C ASP A 11 10.94 9.86 -16.74
N GLY A 12 10.50 9.36 -17.90
CA GLY A 12 10.72 7.97 -18.29
C GLY A 12 9.86 6.94 -17.56
N ILE A 13 8.88 7.40 -16.76
CA ILE A 13 7.93 6.55 -16.06
C ILE A 13 7.00 5.89 -17.07
N LYS A 14 6.80 4.58 -16.93
CA LYS A 14 5.97 3.76 -17.82
C LYS A 14 4.88 3.09 -16.99
N PHE A 15 3.67 3.08 -17.53
CA PHE A 15 2.56 2.30 -16.98
C PHE A 15 2.09 1.31 -18.05
N ASN A 16 2.06 0.03 -17.69
CA ASN A 16 1.77 -1.07 -18.61
C ASN A 16 0.58 -1.92 -18.11
N GLU A 17 0.27 -2.99 -18.84
CA GLU A 17 -0.86 -3.87 -18.53
C GLU A 17 -0.71 -4.63 -17.20
N HIS A 18 0.51 -5.02 -16.82
CA HIS A 18 0.77 -5.60 -15.51
C HIS A 18 0.45 -4.61 -14.40
N ASP A 19 0.86 -3.34 -14.55
CA ASP A 19 0.55 -2.29 -13.56
C ASP A 19 -0.96 -2.05 -13.44
N LEU A 20 -1.69 -2.11 -14.57
CA LEU A 20 -3.14 -2.03 -14.58
C LEU A 20 -3.78 -3.19 -13.82
N VAL A 21 -3.31 -4.41 -14.03
CA VAL A 21 -3.82 -5.60 -13.34
C VAL A 21 -3.53 -5.50 -11.84
N GLU A 22 -2.32 -5.15 -11.42
CA GLU A 22 -1.98 -5.00 -9.99
C GLU A 22 -2.78 -3.88 -9.32
N ALA A 23 -2.94 -2.73 -9.97
CA ALA A 23 -3.82 -1.66 -9.48
C ALA A 23 -5.27 -2.15 -9.38
N GLY A 24 -5.74 -2.90 -10.38
CA GLY A 24 -7.05 -3.54 -10.38
C GLY A 24 -7.27 -4.50 -9.21
N ARG A 25 -6.26 -5.33 -8.87
CA ARG A 25 -6.33 -6.22 -7.69
C ARG A 25 -6.51 -5.43 -6.40
N ALA A 26 -5.78 -4.33 -6.22
CA ALA A 26 -5.92 -3.46 -5.07
C ALA A 26 -7.31 -2.80 -4.99
N ILE A 27 -7.82 -2.28 -6.11
CA ILE A 27 -9.18 -1.71 -6.20
C ILE A 27 -10.23 -2.79 -5.90
N GLY A 28 -10.04 -3.98 -6.45
CA GLY A 28 -10.89 -5.14 -6.25
C GLY A 28 -10.92 -5.59 -4.78
N ALA A 29 -9.78 -5.58 -4.09
CA ALA A 29 -9.72 -5.89 -2.66
C ALA A 29 -10.54 -4.90 -1.82
N ILE A 30 -10.45 -3.60 -2.14
CA ILE A 30 -11.25 -2.55 -1.48
C ILE A 30 -12.75 -2.77 -1.73
N ARG A 31 -13.15 -3.00 -2.98
CA ARG A 31 -14.56 -3.21 -3.34
C ARG A 31 -15.12 -4.50 -2.73
N ALA A 32 -14.34 -5.59 -2.72
CA ALA A 32 -14.69 -6.82 -2.02
C ALA A 32 -14.87 -6.58 -0.52
N GLY A 33 -13.99 -5.78 0.10
CA GLY A 33 -14.13 -5.37 1.49
C GLY A 33 -15.44 -4.62 1.77
N HIS A 34 -15.84 -3.68 0.91
CA HIS A 34 -17.14 -3.01 1.04
C HIS A 34 -18.30 -4.00 0.98
N ILE A 35 -18.30 -4.92 0.01
CA ILE A 35 -19.33 -5.95 -0.15
C ILE A 35 -19.41 -6.82 1.11
N THR A 36 -18.26 -7.24 1.65
CA THR A 36 -18.19 -8.06 2.87
C THR A 36 -18.74 -7.33 4.08
N LEU A 37 -18.37 -6.06 4.28
CA LEU A 37 -18.86 -5.27 5.41
C LEU A 37 -20.37 -5.03 5.31
N CYS A 38 -20.89 -4.71 4.11
CA CYS A 38 -22.33 -4.60 3.88
C CYS A 38 -23.05 -5.93 4.16
N ASN A 39 -22.46 -7.05 3.74
CA ASN A 39 -23.01 -8.38 3.98
C ASN A 39 -23.08 -8.70 5.47
N ALA A 40 -22.01 -8.42 6.22
CA ALA A 40 -21.95 -8.61 7.66
C ALA A 40 -22.94 -7.70 8.41
N ALA A 41 -23.13 -6.46 7.94
CA ALA A 41 -24.08 -5.51 8.50
C ALA A 41 -25.54 -5.74 8.07
N GLY A 42 -25.79 -6.63 7.10
CA GLY A 42 -27.13 -6.90 6.57
C GLY A 42 -27.74 -5.74 5.75
N ILE A 43 -26.89 -4.89 5.17
CA ILE A 43 -27.31 -3.74 4.34
C ILE A 43 -26.92 -3.93 2.87
N GLY A 44 -27.58 -3.20 1.98
CA GLY A 44 -27.20 -3.07 0.58
C GLY A 44 -25.99 -2.14 0.40
N MET A 45 -25.41 -2.18 -0.80
CA MET A 45 -24.36 -1.23 -1.18
C MET A 45 -24.94 0.18 -1.41
N GLU A 46 -26.21 0.23 -1.82
CA GLU A 46 -27.03 1.44 -2.01
C GLU A 46 -27.39 2.16 -0.71
N ASP A 47 -27.30 1.48 0.44
CA ASP A 47 -27.60 2.09 1.74
C ASP A 47 -26.46 2.98 2.24
N ILE A 48 -25.28 2.92 1.60
CA ILE A 48 -24.12 3.75 1.95
C ILE A 48 -24.32 5.17 1.40
N GLN A 49 -24.53 6.13 2.30
CA GLN A 49 -24.82 7.52 1.92
C GLN A 49 -23.56 8.38 1.75
N THR A 50 -22.54 8.13 2.58
CA THR A 50 -21.34 8.98 2.68
C THR A 50 -20.08 8.14 2.72
N ALA A 51 -19.08 8.52 1.93
CA ALA A 51 -17.74 7.97 2.00
C ALA A 51 -16.77 8.97 2.60
N TYR A 52 -16.06 8.58 3.66
CA TYR A 52 -14.98 9.35 4.26
C TYR A 52 -13.63 8.85 3.75
N MET A 53 -12.92 9.69 3.00
CA MET A 53 -11.58 9.39 2.50
C MET A 53 -10.53 10.00 3.44
N SER A 54 -9.68 9.15 4.00
CA SER A 54 -8.61 9.54 4.94
C SER A 54 -7.23 9.04 4.49
N GLY A 55 -6.19 9.49 5.17
CA GLY A 55 -4.79 9.20 4.87
C GLY A 55 -4.22 10.06 3.75
N ALA A 56 -2.92 9.90 3.49
CA ALA A 56 -2.23 10.63 2.42
C ALA A 56 -2.88 10.36 1.06
N ALA A 57 -3.10 9.08 0.72
CA ALA A 57 -3.80 8.69 -0.50
C ALA A 57 -5.21 9.32 -0.58
N GLY A 58 -6.00 9.28 0.50
CA GLY A 58 -7.33 9.88 0.54
C GLY A 58 -7.35 11.41 0.38
N THR A 59 -6.25 12.10 0.69
CA THR A 59 -6.13 13.57 0.60
C THR A 59 -5.83 14.06 -0.82
N TYR A 60 -4.98 13.31 -1.54
CA TYR A 60 -4.48 13.71 -2.86
C TYR A 60 -5.20 13.01 -4.02
N MET A 61 -5.85 11.87 -3.75
CA MET A 61 -6.62 11.15 -4.77
C MET A 61 -7.83 11.96 -5.24
N ASP A 62 -8.10 11.88 -6.54
CA ASP A 62 -9.29 12.43 -7.16
C ASP A 62 -10.51 11.58 -6.76
N ALA A 63 -11.37 12.14 -5.90
CA ALA A 63 -12.52 11.45 -5.33
C ALA A 63 -13.49 10.92 -6.40
N LEU A 64 -13.72 11.68 -7.48
CA LEU A 64 -14.63 11.28 -8.54
C LEU A 64 -14.05 10.15 -9.38
N LYS A 65 -12.74 10.18 -9.66
CA LYS A 65 -12.08 9.06 -10.35
C LYS A 65 -12.07 7.79 -9.49
N ALA A 66 -11.77 7.93 -8.19
CA ALA A 66 -11.80 6.81 -7.24
C ALA A 66 -13.20 6.17 -7.15
N HIS A 67 -14.25 6.98 -7.16
CA HIS A 67 -15.65 6.54 -7.24
C HIS A 67 -15.95 5.78 -8.53
N ASN A 68 -15.54 6.32 -9.67
CA ASN A 68 -15.78 5.70 -10.98
C ASN A 68 -15.09 4.34 -11.16
N ILE A 69 -13.93 4.13 -10.56
CA ILE A 69 -13.19 2.86 -10.66
C ILE A 69 -13.60 1.84 -9.59
N GLY A 70 -14.44 2.23 -8.62
CA GLY A 70 -14.98 1.35 -7.59
C GLY A 70 -14.17 1.27 -6.30
N MET A 71 -13.26 2.22 -6.06
CA MET A 71 -12.62 2.40 -4.74
C MET A 71 -13.57 3.03 -3.71
N ILE A 72 -14.69 3.62 -4.16
CA ILE A 72 -15.74 4.18 -3.32
C ILE A 72 -17.06 3.53 -3.75
N PRO A 73 -17.96 3.18 -2.81
CA PRO A 73 -19.25 2.58 -3.15
C PRO A 73 -20.04 3.42 -4.17
N TYR A 74 -20.68 2.74 -5.12
CA TYR A 74 -21.17 3.36 -6.35
C TYR A 74 -22.36 4.33 -6.16
N ASP A 75 -23.10 4.23 -5.05
CA ASP A 75 -24.34 4.97 -4.80
C ASP A 75 -24.21 6.04 -3.70
N VAL A 76 -22.98 6.36 -3.27
CA VAL A 76 -22.78 7.43 -2.28
C VAL A 76 -23.26 8.77 -2.82
N GLY A 77 -23.94 9.55 -1.98
CA GLY A 77 -24.35 10.92 -2.29
C GLY A 77 -23.29 11.96 -1.93
N GLN A 78 -22.39 11.63 -1.00
CA GLN A 78 -21.35 12.53 -0.52
C GLN A 78 -20.01 11.81 -0.34
N ILE A 79 -18.92 12.47 -0.74
CA ILE A 79 -17.54 12.05 -0.46
C ILE A 79 -16.85 13.18 0.31
N SER A 80 -16.34 12.89 1.51
CA SER A 80 -15.60 13.85 2.34
C SER A 80 -14.14 13.43 2.48
N GLN A 81 -13.21 14.26 2.00
CA GLN A 81 -11.77 14.08 2.18
C GLN A 81 -11.32 14.75 3.48
N ILE A 82 -10.95 13.94 4.47
CA ILE A 82 -10.75 14.36 5.87
C ILE A 82 -9.30 14.29 6.35
N GLY A 83 -8.35 13.96 5.48
CA GLY A 83 -6.93 14.04 5.80
C GLY A 83 -6.39 12.86 6.59
N ASN A 84 -5.23 13.07 7.23
CA ASN A 84 -4.61 12.06 8.07
C ASN A 84 -5.27 12.04 9.46
N THR A 85 -6.32 11.23 9.59
CA THR A 85 -7.06 11.06 10.84
C THR A 85 -6.20 10.48 11.97
N SER A 86 -5.20 9.66 11.65
CA SER A 86 -4.26 9.12 12.66
C SER A 86 -3.45 10.23 13.33
N LEU A 87 -2.90 11.17 12.55
CA LEU A 87 -2.19 12.33 13.11
C LEU A 87 -3.12 13.26 13.90
N ILE A 88 -4.35 13.45 13.42
CA ILE A 88 -5.36 14.24 14.13
C ILE A 88 -5.64 13.62 15.50
N VAL A 89 -5.91 12.31 15.55
CA VAL A 89 -6.17 11.57 16.80
C VAL A 89 -4.95 11.56 17.72
N ALA A 90 -3.74 11.37 17.18
CA ALA A 90 -2.51 11.43 17.97
C ALA A 90 -2.35 12.78 18.68
N ARG A 91 -2.65 13.88 17.99
CA ARG A 91 -2.67 15.23 18.57
C ARG A 91 -3.79 15.38 19.61
N GLU A 92 -5.00 14.90 19.33
CA GLU A 92 -6.13 14.97 20.28
C GLU A 92 -5.81 14.25 21.59
N ILE A 93 -5.24 13.05 21.52
CA ILE A 93 -4.84 12.25 22.69
C ILE A 93 -3.70 12.92 23.46
N LEU A 94 -2.72 13.50 22.75
CA LEU A 94 -1.62 14.22 23.39
C LEU A 94 -2.12 15.43 24.20
N LEU A 95 -3.22 16.06 23.76
CA LEU A 95 -3.79 17.24 24.39
C LEU A 95 -4.88 16.93 25.41
N SER A 96 -5.39 15.69 25.48
CA SER A 96 -6.50 15.31 26.36
C SER A 96 -6.44 13.84 26.75
N GLU A 97 -6.20 13.59 28.03
CA GLU A 97 -6.27 12.23 28.60
C GLU A 97 -7.71 11.68 28.56
N ASP A 98 -8.73 12.50 28.81
CA ASP A 98 -10.14 12.06 28.72
C ASP A 98 -10.48 11.53 27.33
N ARG A 99 -9.91 12.14 26.28
CA ARG A 99 -10.09 11.70 24.89
C ARG A 99 -9.47 10.33 24.64
N LEU A 100 -8.34 10.01 25.29
CA LEU A 100 -7.75 8.67 25.22
C LEU A 100 -8.71 7.62 25.77
N TRP A 101 -9.29 7.87 26.94
CA TRP A 101 -10.23 6.95 27.58
C TRP A 101 -11.53 6.79 26.78
N GLU A 102 -12.03 7.86 26.15
CA GLU A 102 -13.16 7.79 25.22
C GLU A 102 -12.84 6.88 24.02
N LEU A 103 -11.68 7.07 23.38
CA LEU A 103 -11.27 6.29 22.21
C LEU A 103 -11.01 4.82 22.55
N GLN A 104 -10.50 4.52 23.75
CA GLN A 104 -10.35 3.15 24.22
C GLN A 104 -11.70 2.43 24.34
N LYS A 105 -12.74 3.09 24.85
CA LYS A 105 -14.09 2.52 24.90
C LYS A 105 -14.64 2.22 23.50
N ILE A 106 -14.46 3.15 22.56
CA ILE A 106 -14.87 2.95 21.16
C ILE A 106 -14.12 1.75 20.55
N ALA A 107 -12.81 1.62 20.83
CA ALA A 107 -12.02 0.50 20.35
C ALA A 107 -12.52 -0.85 20.89
N GLU A 108 -12.87 -0.92 22.18
CA GLU A 108 -13.45 -2.12 22.81
C GLU A 108 -14.78 -2.53 22.13
N GLU A 109 -15.64 -1.58 21.80
CA GLU A 109 -16.90 -1.83 21.08
C GLU A 109 -16.67 -2.38 19.67
N ILE A 110 -15.69 -1.84 18.93
CA ILE A 110 -15.36 -2.27 17.57
C ILE A 110 -14.79 -3.70 17.55
N VAL A 111 -13.94 -4.07 18.53
CA VAL A 111 -13.29 -5.39 18.56
C VAL A 111 -14.31 -6.53 18.54
N GLY A 112 -15.46 -6.37 19.22
CA GLY A 112 -16.53 -7.37 19.23
C GLY A 112 -17.24 -7.58 17.89
N THR A 113 -17.07 -6.65 16.93
CA THR A 113 -17.74 -6.67 15.61
C THR A 113 -16.76 -6.73 14.45
N HIS A 114 -15.46 -6.95 14.73
CA HIS A 114 -14.41 -6.99 13.72
C HIS A 114 -14.60 -8.15 12.73
N VAL A 115 -14.66 -7.81 11.44
CA VAL A 115 -14.81 -8.79 10.34
C VAL A 115 -13.43 -9.17 9.80
N MET A 116 -12.97 -10.40 10.09
CA MET A 116 -11.70 -10.90 9.59
C MET A 116 -11.81 -11.40 8.15
N PHE A 117 -11.50 -10.54 7.18
CA PHE A 117 -11.61 -10.84 5.74
C PHE A 117 -10.91 -12.13 5.30
N ALA A 118 -9.75 -12.47 5.89
CA ALA A 118 -9.04 -13.70 5.55
C ALA A 118 -9.87 -14.99 5.81
N MET A 119 -10.77 -14.93 6.79
CA MET A 119 -11.62 -16.05 7.18
C MET A 119 -13.05 -15.93 6.64
N ASP A 120 -13.45 -14.74 6.19
CA ASP A 120 -14.80 -14.44 5.75
C ASP A 120 -15.07 -14.95 4.32
N ASP A 121 -16.10 -15.79 4.17
CA ASP A 121 -16.44 -16.38 2.88
C ASP A 121 -17.02 -15.38 1.90
N ALA A 122 -17.73 -14.34 2.37
CA ALA A 122 -18.20 -13.27 1.48
C ALA A 122 -17.01 -12.51 0.88
N PHE A 123 -15.96 -12.27 1.65
CA PHE A 123 -14.73 -11.65 1.14
C PHE A 123 -14.04 -12.50 0.10
N LYS A 124 -13.77 -13.78 0.39
CA LYS A 124 -13.12 -14.70 -0.57
C LYS A 124 -13.90 -14.75 -1.88
N GLU A 125 -15.21 -14.85 -1.78
CA GLU A 125 -16.10 -14.96 -2.94
C GLU A 125 -16.18 -13.67 -3.75
N ALA A 126 -16.31 -12.51 -3.09
CA ALA A 126 -16.30 -11.22 -3.75
C ALA A 126 -14.93 -10.97 -4.41
N TYR A 127 -13.84 -11.25 -3.71
CA TYR A 127 -12.49 -10.99 -4.20
C TYR A 127 -12.11 -11.87 -5.40
N ILE A 128 -12.54 -13.14 -5.44
CA ILE A 128 -12.36 -13.99 -6.63
C ILE A 128 -13.05 -13.40 -7.87
N LEU A 129 -14.26 -12.83 -7.70
CA LEU A 129 -14.97 -12.17 -8.80
C LEU A 129 -14.25 -10.89 -9.24
N GLU A 130 -13.70 -10.13 -8.30
CA GLU A 130 -12.88 -8.95 -8.57
C GLU A 130 -11.60 -9.29 -9.33
N LEU A 131 -10.87 -10.32 -8.91
CA LEU A 131 -9.68 -10.81 -9.62
C LEU A 131 -10.03 -11.23 -11.05
N SER A 132 -11.17 -11.88 -11.25
CA SER A 132 -11.62 -12.27 -12.59
C SER A 132 -11.99 -11.06 -13.46
N TYR A 133 -12.56 -10.01 -12.87
CA TYR A 133 -12.88 -8.75 -13.56
C TYR A 133 -11.64 -7.98 -13.97
N TRP A 134 -10.69 -7.82 -13.04
CA TRP A 134 -9.49 -7.01 -13.28
C TRP A 134 -8.38 -7.74 -14.03
N GLY A 135 -8.23 -9.05 -13.83
CA GLY A 135 -7.12 -9.84 -14.39
C GLY A 135 -7.50 -10.72 -15.59
N GLU A 136 -8.72 -11.25 -15.63
CA GLU A 136 -9.13 -12.27 -16.62
C GLU A 136 -10.14 -11.76 -17.64
N GLY A 137 -10.42 -10.45 -17.64
CA GLY A 137 -11.34 -9.82 -18.60
C GLY A 137 -12.82 -10.20 -18.42
N MET A 138 -13.23 -10.66 -17.24
CA MET A 138 -14.65 -10.93 -16.96
C MET A 138 -15.47 -9.64 -17.16
N PRO A 139 -16.58 -9.66 -17.94
CA PRO A 139 -17.41 -8.47 -18.10
C PRO A 139 -18.10 -8.08 -16.79
N PHE A 140 -18.23 -6.77 -16.52
CA PHE A 140 -18.88 -6.25 -15.29
C PHE A 140 -20.29 -6.81 -15.06
N LYS A 141 -21.09 -7.00 -16.14
CA LYS A 141 -22.43 -7.61 -16.07
C LYS A 141 -22.40 -9.04 -15.53
N VAL A 142 -21.35 -9.79 -15.83
CA VAL A 142 -21.14 -11.17 -15.36
C VAL A 142 -20.77 -11.17 -13.88
N LEU A 143 -19.86 -10.27 -13.46
CA LEU A 143 -19.55 -10.05 -12.05
C LEU A 143 -20.82 -9.77 -11.23
N LYS A 144 -21.66 -8.80 -11.66
CA LYS A 144 -22.94 -8.50 -10.99
C LYS A 144 -23.86 -9.71 -10.89
N LYS A 145 -23.92 -10.54 -11.93
CA LYS A 145 -24.73 -11.76 -11.95
C LYS A 145 -24.24 -12.77 -10.91
N TYR A 146 -22.93 -12.94 -10.77
CA TYR A 146 -22.36 -13.88 -9.79
C TYR A 146 -22.51 -13.40 -8.35
N LEU A 147 -22.38 -12.10 -8.08
CA LEU A 147 -22.68 -11.54 -6.75
C LEU A 147 -24.12 -11.87 -6.33
N LYS A 148 -25.11 -11.62 -7.21
CA LYS A 148 -26.52 -12.00 -6.97
C LYS A 148 -26.70 -13.50 -6.74
N LYS A 149 -26.05 -14.34 -7.55
CA LYS A 149 -26.12 -15.80 -7.42
C LYS A 149 -25.58 -16.27 -6.06
N LYS A 150 -24.53 -15.61 -5.57
CA LYS A 150 -23.93 -15.88 -4.25
C LYS A 150 -24.65 -15.19 -3.10
N LYS A 151 -25.75 -14.46 -3.37
CA LYS A 151 -26.53 -13.69 -2.39
C LYS A 151 -25.70 -12.63 -1.65
N LEU A 152 -24.68 -12.09 -2.31
CA LEU A 152 -23.86 -11.00 -1.78
C LEU A 152 -24.46 -9.63 -2.16
N PRO A 153 -24.18 -8.57 -1.38
CA PRO A 153 -24.50 -7.20 -1.77
C PRO A 153 -24.04 -6.92 -3.20
N THR A 154 -24.95 -6.41 -4.01
CA THR A 154 -24.70 -6.20 -5.44
C THR A 154 -24.11 -4.81 -5.67
N ILE A 155 -23.25 -4.68 -6.68
CA ILE A 155 -22.70 -3.40 -7.13
C ILE A 155 -23.34 -2.96 -8.45
N ASP A 156 -23.28 -1.68 -8.76
CA ASP A 156 -23.61 -1.17 -10.09
C ASP A 156 -22.62 -0.09 -10.58
N VAL A 157 -22.83 0.40 -11.79
CA VAL A 157 -22.16 1.60 -12.28
C VAL A 157 -22.63 2.81 -11.50
N VAL A 158 -21.75 3.82 -11.38
CA VAL A 158 -22.07 5.10 -10.74
C VAL A 158 -23.33 5.69 -11.36
N LYS A 159 -24.36 5.92 -10.53
CA LYS A 159 -25.66 6.45 -10.97
C LYS A 159 -25.70 7.97 -11.01
N SER A 160 -24.98 8.62 -10.09
CA SER A 160 -24.98 10.07 -9.93
C SER A 160 -23.60 10.56 -9.47
N VAL A 161 -23.32 11.84 -9.73
CA VAL A 161 -22.08 12.48 -9.28
C VAL A 161 -22.26 12.92 -7.82
N PRO A 162 -21.49 12.38 -6.86
CA PRO A 162 -21.60 12.76 -5.46
C PRO A 162 -21.11 14.19 -5.21
N ALA A 163 -21.62 14.81 -4.16
CA ALA A 163 -21.06 16.04 -3.62
C ALA A 163 -19.68 15.74 -2.99
N VAL A 164 -18.64 16.44 -3.44
CA VAL A 164 -17.28 16.27 -2.91
C VAL A 164 -16.93 17.42 -1.99
N GLU A 165 -16.67 17.09 -0.73
CA GLU A 165 -16.22 18.03 0.30
C GLU A 165 -14.75 17.76 0.62
N LYS A 166 -13.85 18.70 0.31
CA LYS A 166 -12.44 18.61 0.68
C LYS A 166 -12.18 19.47 1.92
N ARG A 167 -12.08 18.83 3.10
CA ARG A 167 -11.88 19.53 4.38
C ARG A 167 -10.43 19.89 4.66
N VAL A 168 -9.50 19.21 4.01
CA VAL A 168 -8.06 19.42 4.17
C VAL A 168 -7.39 19.68 2.82
N VAL A 169 -6.41 20.59 2.81
CA VAL A 169 -5.62 20.86 1.60
C VAL A 169 -4.45 19.87 1.49
N LYS A 170 -3.83 19.54 2.63
CA LYS A 170 -2.68 18.66 2.77
C LYS A 170 -2.87 17.71 3.95
N ASP A 171 -2.15 16.60 3.93
CA ASP A 171 -2.10 15.63 5.03
C ASP A 171 -1.39 16.18 6.27
N ILE A 172 -0.34 17.00 6.09
CA ILE A 172 0.30 17.79 7.14
C ILE A 172 0.09 19.29 6.85
N PRO A 173 -0.82 19.97 7.55
CA PRO A 173 -1.15 21.37 7.26
C PRO A 173 -0.08 22.37 7.73
N VAL A 174 0.68 22.02 8.78
CA VAL A 174 1.69 22.89 9.40
C VAL A 174 2.99 22.10 9.50
N LEU A 175 4.04 22.57 8.83
CA LEU A 175 5.35 21.91 8.81
C LEU A 175 6.28 22.34 9.96
N GLY A 176 5.90 23.35 10.75
CA GLY A 176 6.78 23.94 11.76
C GLY A 176 7.88 24.82 11.15
N GLU A 177 8.76 25.35 11.99
CA GLU A 177 9.88 26.21 11.57
C GLU A 177 10.98 25.41 10.86
N GLU A 178 11.20 24.16 11.29
CA GLU A 178 12.15 23.23 10.67
C GLU A 178 11.66 22.69 9.32
N GLY A 179 10.38 22.81 9.00
CA GLY A 179 9.84 22.34 7.72
C GLY A 179 9.75 20.81 7.61
N LEU A 180 9.81 20.31 6.37
CA LEU A 180 9.73 18.87 6.06
C LEU A 180 11.09 18.40 5.52
N HIS A 181 11.74 17.50 6.24
CA HIS A 181 12.95 16.82 5.79
C HIS A 181 12.62 15.40 5.36
N VAL A 182 12.95 15.06 4.12
CA VAL A 182 12.89 13.68 3.64
C VAL A 182 14.17 13.00 4.09
N LEU A 183 14.04 11.95 4.90
CA LEU A 183 15.17 11.10 5.26
C LEU A 183 15.41 10.10 4.13
N ASP A 184 16.38 10.39 3.25
CA ASP A 184 16.73 9.51 2.13
C ASP A 184 17.37 8.18 2.57
N LYS A 185 17.84 8.13 3.83
CA LYS A 185 18.55 7.00 4.42
C LYS A 185 18.02 6.78 5.83
N VAL A 186 17.15 5.78 5.97
CA VAL A 186 16.55 5.41 7.27
C VAL A 186 17.14 4.09 7.79
N GLY A 187 17.71 3.29 6.88
CA GLY A 187 18.33 2.01 7.20
C GLY A 187 19.78 2.13 7.67
N THR A 188 20.24 1.07 8.32
CA THR A 188 21.64 0.87 8.65
C THR A 188 22.36 0.23 7.45
N TYR A 189 23.68 0.28 7.46
CA TYR A 189 24.50 -0.47 6.50
C TYR A 189 25.02 -1.74 7.17
N LEU A 190 24.84 -2.89 6.50
CA LEU A 190 25.58 -4.10 6.84
C LEU A 190 26.80 -4.19 5.92
N THR A 191 27.95 -4.55 6.46
CA THR A 191 29.19 -4.67 5.70
C THR A 191 29.96 -5.94 6.05
N MET A 192 30.67 -6.49 5.07
CA MET A 192 31.63 -7.57 5.27
C MET A 192 32.69 -7.55 4.19
N ILE A 193 33.86 -8.10 4.49
CA ILE A 193 34.89 -8.42 3.50
C ILE A 193 34.71 -9.88 3.07
N ILE A 194 34.61 -10.13 1.76
CA ILE A 194 34.52 -11.49 1.24
C ILE A 194 35.91 -12.00 0.86
N GLU A 195 36.53 -12.76 1.77
CA GLU A 195 37.82 -13.40 1.51
C GLU A 195 37.74 -14.37 0.31
N GLY A 196 38.70 -14.26 -0.61
CA GLY A 196 38.77 -15.10 -1.81
C GLY A 196 37.78 -14.71 -2.92
N CYS A 197 37.08 -13.58 -2.79
CA CYS A 197 36.19 -13.08 -3.84
C CYS A 197 36.99 -12.57 -5.06
N GLU A 198 36.54 -12.98 -6.26
CA GLU A 198 37.11 -12.55 -7.54
C GLU A 198 36.40 -11.32 -8.13
N ALA A 199 35.68 -10.55 -7.30
CA ALA A 199 34.90 -9.37 -7.72
C ALA A 199 33.97 -9.60 -8.94
N CYS A 200 33.32 -10.77 -9.05
CA CYS A 200 32.47 -11.10 -10.19
C CYS A 200 31.13 -10.31 -10.24
N HIS A 201 30.79 -9.59 -9.16
CA HIS A 201 29.58 -8.78 -9.00
C HIS A 201 28.23 -9.49 -9.15
N LYS A 202 28.19 -10.84 -9.15
CA LYS A 202 26.93 -11.59 -9.28
C LYS A 202 25.95 -11.34 -8.13
N CYS A 203 26.46 -11.18 -6.91
CA CYS A 203 25.64 -10.86 -5.73
C CYS A 203 24.99 -9.47 -5.83
N VAL A 204 25.66 -8.50 -6.45
CA VAL A 204 25.13 -7.16 -6.73
C VAL A 204 24.05 -7.24 -7.82
N LYS A 205 24.38 -7.86 -8.96
CA LYS A 205 23.50 -7.92 -10.15
C LYS A 205 22.20 -8.70 -9.94
N VAL A 206 22.17 -9.65 -9.01
CA VAL A 206 20.98 -10.45 -8.71
C VAL A 206 20.01 -9.74 -7.76
N CYS A 207 20.45 -8.64 -7.11
CA CYS A 207 19.63 -7.93 -6.16
C CYS A 207 18.46 -7.24 -6.89
N PRO A 208 17.20 -7.56 -6.57
CA PRO A 208 16.05 -6.97 -7.25
C PRO A 208 15.81 -5.50 -6.90
N ASN A 209 16.36 -5.05 -5.76
CA ASN A 209 16.10 -3.74 -5.17
C ASN A 209 17.34 -2.84 -5.18
N ASP A 210 18.41 -3.23 -5.87
CA ASP A 210 19.69 -2.52 -5.90
C ASP A 210 20.25 -2.16 -4.49
N ALA A 211 19.95 -3.02 -3.51
CA ALA A 211 20.28 -2.79 -2.10
C ALA A 211 21.75 -3.06 -1.75
N LEU A 212 22.53 -3.62 -2.67
CA LEU A 212 23.85 -4.18 -2.43
C LEU A 212 24.88 -3.53 -3.35
N THR A 213 25.98 -3.06 -2.77
CA THR A 213 27.13 -2.47 -3.48
C THR A 213 28.41 -3.21 -3.07
N MET A 214 29.44 -3.18 -3.93
CA MET A 214 30.72 -3.85 -3.69
C MET A 214 31.86 -2.87 -4.04
N GLU A 215 32.84 -2.79 -3.16
CA GLU A 215 34.11 -2.09 -3.39
C GLU A 215 35.17 -3.13 -3.81
N ASP A 216 35.79 -2.93 -4.97
CA ASP A 216 36.68 -3.92 -5.60
C ASP A 216 38.07 -4.00 -4.93
N GLU A 217 38.50 -2.96 -4.21
CA GLU A 217 39.85 -2.89 -3.63
C GLU A 217 40.07 -3.92 -2.50
N ASP A 218 39.06 -4.13 -1.65
CA ASP A 218 39.11 -5.05 -0.52
C ASP A 218 38.00 -6.11 -0.57
N ASN A 219 37.24 -6.21 -1.68
CA ASN A 219 36.07 -7.06 -1.80
C ASN A 219 35.02 -6.82 -0.70
N ARG A 220 34.91 -5.58 -0.23
CA ARG A 220 33.91 -5.19 0.75
C ARG A 220 32.54 -5.08 0.11
N VAL A 221 31.57 -5.72 0.74
CA VAL A 221 30.16 -5.55 0.40
C VAL A 221 29.52 -4.58 1.38
N MET A 222 28.63 -3.74 0.87
CA MET A 222 27.75 -2.87 1.65
C MET A 222 26.30 -3.11 1.26
N ILE A 223 25.46 -3.40 2.25
CA ILE A 223 24.04 -3.68 2.09
C ILE A 223 23.24 -2.60 2.81
N ARG A 224 22.37 -1.91 2.08
CA ARG A 224 21.37 -0.99 2.63
C ARG A 224 20.19 -1.77 3.20
N THR A 225 20.02 -1.76 4.52
CA THR A 225 18.96 -2.55 5.17
C THR A 225 17.55 -2.03 4.85
N ASP A 226 17.41 -0.76 4.48
CA ASP A 226 16.14 -0.16 4.08
C ASP A 226 15.66 -0.57 2.69
N LEU A 227 16.54 -1.11 1.83
CA LEU A 227 16.20 -1.62 0.51
C LEU A 227 16.24 -3.16 0.43
N CYS A 228 16.83 -3.82 1.43
CA CYS A 228 17.05 -5.27 1.42
C CYS A 228 15.83 -6.01 1.99
N ASP A 229 15.26 -6.95 1.20
CA ASP A 229 14.17 -7.85 1.65
C ASP A 229 14.62 -8.90 2.70
N GLY A 230 15.87 -8.84 3.14
CA GLY A 230 16.43 -9.67 4.19
C GLY A 230 16.27 -11.17 3.90
N ALA A 231 16.12 -11.95 4.98
CA ALA A 231 16.14 -13.42 4.99
C ALA A 231 15.12 -14.10 4.09
N HIS A 232 14.09 -13.40 3.62
CA HIS A 232 13.12 -13.94 2.69
C HIS A 232 13.62 -13.97 1.24
N CYS A 233 14.61 -13.14 0.87
CA CYS A 233 15.08 -13.04 -0.51
C CYS A 233 16.28 -13.95 -0.80
N GLN A 234 17.37 -13.85 -0.02
CA GLN A 234 18.60 -14.69 -0.09
C GLN A 234 19.27 -14.84 -1.48
N LYS A 235 18.81 -14.15 -2.52
CA LYS A 235 19.33 -14.27 -3.90
C LYS A 235 20.83 -13.99 -3.99
N CYS A 236 21.35 -13.02 -3.22
CA CYS A 236 22.75 -12.66 -3.22
C CYS A 236 23.68 -13.80 -2.74
N ILE A 237 23.23 -14.59 -1.75
CA ILE A 237 23.94 -15.78 -1.25
C ILE A 237 24.02 -16.81 -2.38
N HIS A 238 22.87 -17.18 -2.94
CA HIS A 238 22.78 -18.22 -3.96
C HIS A 238 23.42 -17.85 -5.30
N ALA A 239 23.63 -16.56 -5.58
CA ALA A 239 24.30 -16.11 -6.79
C ALA A 239 25.83 -16.21 -6.72
N CYS A 240 26.41 -16.41 -5.53
CA CYS A 240 27.85 -16.57 -5.38
C CYS A 240 28.31 -17.93 -5.93
N PRO A 241 29.11 -18.00 -7.00
CA PRO A 241 29.51 -19.28 -7.61
C PRO A 241 30.40 -20.14 -6.71
N HIS A 242 31.08 -19.50 -5.76
CA HIS A 242 32.06 -20.11 -4.87
C HIS A 242 31.54 -20.20 -3.42
N ASP A 243 30.26 -19.86 -3.18
CA ASP A 243 29.64 -19.89 -1.85
C ASP A 243 30.39 -19.11 -0.76
N LEU A 244 31.04 -18.00 -1.18
CA LEU A 244 31.84 -17.14 -0.29
C LEU A 244 31.00 -16.07 0.42
N PHE A 245 29.80 -15.77 -0.11
CA PHE A 245 28.92 -14.75 0.46
C PHE A 245 28.12 -15.32 1.64
N LYS A 246 28.59 -15.07 2.87
CA LYS A 246 27.97 -15.61 4.09
C LYS A 246 27.47 -14.50 4.99
N TRP A 247 26.16 -14.48 5.27
CA TRP A 247 25.54 -13.46 6.12
C TRP A 247 26.00 -13.47 7.56
N GLU A 248 26.52 -14.61 8.04
CA GLU A 248 27.13 -14.72 9.37
C GLU A 248 28.32 -13.76 9.56
N ASN A 249 28.92 -13.30 8.47
CA ASN A 249 30.06 -12.38 8.48
C ASN A 249 29.63 -10.90 8.32
N LEU A 250 28.32 -10.60 8.26
CA LEU A 250 27.84 -9.23 8.14
C LEU A 250 27.90 -8.50 9.48
N ASP A 251 28.64 -7.40 9.50
CA ASP A 251 28.71 -6.48 10.62
C ASP A 251 27.87 -5.24 10.38
N ILE A 252 27.35 -4.66 11.47
CA ILE A 252 26.70 -3.36 11.42
C ILE A 252 27.77 -2.28 11.26
N MET A 253 27.69 -1.52 10.17
CA MET A 253 28.52 -0.33 10.00
C MET A 253 28.03 0.74 10.98
N MET A 254 28.80 0.98 12.04
CA MET A 254 28.54 2.08 12.97
C MET A 254 28.77 3.39 12.21
N GLN A 255 27.69 4.11 11.90
CA GLN A 255 27.81 5.50 11.51
C GLN A 255 28.18 6.29 12.77
N GLU A 256 29.38 6.89 12.79
CA GLU A 256 29.60 8.04 13.66
C GLU A 256 28.53 9.05 13.28
N SER A 257 27.71 9.44 14.26
CA SER A 257 26.67 10.45 14.08
C SER A 257 27.33 11.77 13.75
N SER A 258 27.58 12.04 12.47
CA SER A 258 27.79 13.38 11.96
C SER A 258 26.43 14.09 12.00
N MET A 259 26.02 14.48 13.21
CA MET A 259 25.18 15.64 13.41
C MET A 259 26.02 16.87 13.06
N GLU A 260 26.32 17.05 11.78
CA GLU A 260 26.74 18.35 11.25
C GLU A 260 25.52 19.01 10.62
N GLN A 261 24.91 19.85 11.46
CA GLN A 261 24.13 21.08 11.22
C GLN A 261 23.23 21.14 9.98
#